data_AF-A0A926H5Q4-F1
#
_entry.id   AF-A0A926H5Q4-F1
#
_cell.length_a   1.000
_cell.length_b   1.000
_cell.length_c   1.000
_cell.angle_alpha   90.00
_cell.angle_beta   90.00
_cell.angle_gamma   90.00
#
_symmetry.space_group_name_H-M   'P 1'
#
loop_
_entity.id
_entity.type
_entity.pdbx_description
1 polymer ?
#
loop_
_entity_poly.entity_id
_entity_poly.type
_entity_poly.pdbx_seq_one_letter_code
_entity_poly.pdbx_strand_id
1 'polypeptide(L)'
;MQQRFGLVVALLLGSLCVVTGQPLPYTLQQRAQIEKTRQAIQQSRDNNYSRAVAVANQRGKFITDIHPDGSVFLLHRLTETGELLYLKTYSNARSATTTRTNSLYAGGSLGVDLSGTTAQVQDRLGIWDGGRVRGTHLELAGRVTQVDNPTGTDRHATHVAGTMVANGRNATVRGMSSQAKLRAWDFSNDEAEMSTASPDLLVS
;
A
#
# COMPACT_ATOMS: atom_id res chain seq x y z
N MET A 1 -50.80 19.72 -61.02
CA MET A 1 -51.57 19.83 -59.77
C MET A 1 -50.55 19.82 -58.62
N GLN A 2 -50.36 20.98 -57.97
CA GLN A 2 -49.23 21.29 -57.10
C GLN A 2 -49.29 20.51 -55.77
N GLN A 3 -48.20 19.84 -55.39
CA GLN A 3 -48.05 19.24 -54.06
C GLN A 3 -47.52 20.29 -53.07
N ARG A 4 -48.22 20.40 -51.94
CA ARG A 4 -47.98 21.35 -50.85
C ARG A 4 -46.77 20.91 -50.01
N PHE A 5 -45.77 21.78 -49.88
CA PHE A 5 -44.71 21.64 -48.87
C PHE A 5 -45.28 22.05 -47.49
N GLY A 6 -45.44 21.08 -46.60
CA GLY A 6 -45.75 21.30 -45.19
C GLY A 6 -44.48 21.56 -44.40
N LEU A 7 -44.44 22.70 -43.71
CA LEU A 7 -43.38 23.11 -42.80
C LEU A 7 -43.45 22.26 -41.52
N VAL A 8 -42.46 21.40 -41.27
CA VAL A 8 -42.33 20.71 -39.97
C VAL A 8 -41.27 21.44 -39.15
N VAL A 9 -41.72 22.30 -38.24
CA VAL A 9 -40.87 22.88 -37.20
C VAL A 9 -40.91 21.94 -36.01
N ALA A 10 -39.85 21.14 -35.84
CA ALA A 10 -39.65 20.31 -34.67
C ALA A 10 -39.06 21.17 -33.53
N LEU A 11 -39.89 21.53 -32.55
CA LEU A 11 -39.44 22.15 -31.30
C LEU A 11 -38.84 21.07 -30.39
N LEU A 12 -37.51 20.93 -30.42
CA LEU A 12 -36.73 20.14 -29.46
C LEU A 12 -36.63 20.92 -28.14
N LEU A 13 -37.56 20.68 -27.22
CA LEU A 13 -37.42 21.05 -25.81
C LEU A 13 -36.45 20.06 -25.15
N GLY A 14 -35.15 20.36 -25.21
CA GLY A 14 -34.13 19.63 -24.46
C GLY A 14 -34.32 19.88 -22.96
N SER A 15 -34.71 18.84 -22.22
CA SER A 15 -34.64 18.86 -20.76
C SER A 15 -33.17 18.96 -20.33
N LEU A 16 -32.76 20.11 -19.81
CA LEU A 16 -31.50 20.21 -19.08
C LEU A 16 -31.61 19.40 -17.77
N CYS A 17 -31.24 18.13 -17.82
CA CYS A 17 -30.83 17.42 -16.61
C CYS A 17 -29.52 18.04 -16.15
N VAL A 18 -29.59 18.95 -15.20
CA VAL A 18 -28.40 19.41 -14.47
C VAL A 18 -27.96 18.21 -13.63
N VAL A 19 -26.91 17.51 -14.07
CA VAL A 19 -26.23 16.50 -13.26
C VAL A 19 -25.54 17.25 -12.13
N THR A 20 -26.23 17.41 -11.00
CA THR A 20 -25.60 17.88 -9.78
C THR A 20 -24.81 16.70 -9.20
N GLY A 21 -23.50 16.89 -9.07
CA GLY A 21 -22.66 15.92 -8.36
C GLY A 21 -23.23 15.67 -6.96
N GLN A 22 -23.05 14.45 -6.43
CA GLN A 22 -23.54 14.13 -5.08
C GLN A 22 -23.04 15.21 -4.10
N PRO A 23 -23.95 15.84 -3.33
CA PRO A 23 -23.52 16.81 -2.34
C PRO A 23 -22.61 16.08 -1.35
N LEU A 24 -21.46 16.69 -1.08
CA LEU A 24 -20.56 16.20 -0.04
C LEU A 24 -21.36 15.92 1.25
N PRO A 25 -21.12 14.81 1.95
CA PRO A 25 -21.99 14.27 2.99
C PRO A 25 -22.07 15.11 4.27
N TYR A 26 -21.47 16.31 4.30
CA TYR A 26 -21.38 17.19 5.46
C TYR A 26 -21.85 18.61 5.14
N THR A 27 -22.71 19.14 6.01
CA THR A 27 -23.15 20.54 6.01
C THR A 27 -21.99 21.49 6.30
N LEU A 28 -22.16 22.78 5.97
CA LEU A 28 -21.16 23.82 6.28
C LEU A 28 -20.80 23.85 7.78
N GLN A 29 -21.79 23.68 8.65
CA GLN A 29 -21.58 23.63 10.10
C GLN A 29 -20.78 22.38 10.52
N GLN A 30 -21.10 21.21 9.97
CA GLN A 30 -20.36 19.97 10.26
C GLN A 30 -18.90 20.08 9.81
N ARG A 31 -18.63 20.70 8.67
CA ARG A 31 -17.24 20.92 8.20
C ARG A 31 -16.48 21.89 9.10
N ALA A 32 -17.11 22.99 9.52
CA ALA A 32 -16.50 23.90 10.49
C ALA A 32 -16.15 23.19 11.80
N GLN A 33 -17.01 22.27 12.25
CA GLN A 33 -16.74 21.46 13.44
C GLN A 33 -15.60 20.45 13.22
N ILE A 34 -15.57 19.76 12.07
CA ILE A 34 -14.46 18.84 11.70
C ILE A 34 -13.14 19.59 11.69
N GLU A 35 -13.11 20.79 11.10
CA GLU A 35 -11.92 21.62 11.03
C GLU A 35 -11.43 22.06 12.42
N LYS A 36 -12.36 22.48 13.29
CA LYS A 36 -12.05 22.79 14.69
C LYS A 36 -11.48 21.57 15.43
N THR A 37 -12.08 20.39 15.25
CA THR A 37 -11.59 19.14 15.86
C THR A 37 -10.22 18.75 15.32
N ARG A 38 -9.98 18.88 14.01
CA ARG A 38 -8.68 18.63 13.38
C ARG A 38 -7.59 19.51 14.00
N GLN A 39 -7.86 20.81 14.14
CA GLN A 39 -6.93 21.76 14.77
C GLN A 39 -6.64 21.40 16.23
N ALA A 40 -7.67 21.06 17.00
CA ALA A 40 -7.51 20.67 18.41
C ALA A 40 -6.67 19.38 18.57
N ILE A 41 -6.91 18.37 17.73
CA ILE A 41 -6.12 17.12 17.73
C ILE A 41 -4.67 17.40 17.33
N GLN A 42 -4.46 18.20 16.29
CA GLN A 42 -3.12 18.57 15.83
C GLN A 42 -2.34 19.29 16.93
N GLN A 43 -2.96 20.29 17.56
CA GLN A 43 -2.33 21.05 18.64
C GLN A 43 -2.02 20.17 19.85
N SER A 44 -2.94 19.26 20.23
CA SER A 44 -2.70 18.29 21.30
C SER A 44 -1.51 17.36 20.98
N ARG A 45 -1.46 16.83 19.74
CA ARG A 45 -0.36 16.00 19.25
C ARG A 45 0.96 16.75 19.25
N ASP A 46 0.99 18.00 18.79
CA ASP A 46 2.22 18.80 18.69
C ASP A 46 2.75 19.18 20.07
N ASN A 47 1.87 19.58 20.99
CA ASN A 47 2.21 19.86 22.37
C ASN A 47 2.77 18.62 23.08
N ASN A 48 2.13 17.46 22.91
CA ASN A 48 2.61 16.22 23.48
C ASN A 48 3.97 15.81 22.87
N TYR A 49 4.10 15.86 21.55
CA TYR A 49 5.33 15.51 20.86
C TYR A 49 6.50 16.40 21.29
N SER A 50 6.27 17.71 21.44
CA SER A 50 7.30 18.65 21.92
C SER A 50 7.80 18.29 23.33
N ARG A 51 6.87 17.91 24.22
CA ARG A 51 7.22 17.39 25.55
C ARG A 51 7.98 16.06 25.46
N ALA A 52 7.57 15.16 24.58
CA ALA A 52 8.24 13.89 24.35
C ALA A 52 9.69 14.10 23.90
N VAL A 53 9.93 15.03 22.96
CA VAL A 53 11.28 15.39 22.48
C VAL A 53 12.12 15.96 23.61
N ALA A 54 11.58 16.86 24.43
CA ALA A 54 12.29 17.42 25.58
C ALA A 54 12.72 16.31 26.58
N VAL A 55 11.80 15.41 26.92
CA VAL A 55 12.08 14.27 27.80
C VAL A 55 13.08 13.29 27.18
N ALA A 56 12.97 13.02 25.88
CA ALA A 56 13.91 12.16 25.16
C ALA A 56 15.33 12.74 25.21
N ASN A 57 15.49 14.02 24.88
CA ASN A 57 16.78 14.71 24.95
C ASN A 57 17.36 14.71 26.38
N GLN A 58 16.53 15.01 27.39
CA GLN A 58 16.94 14.98 28.80
C GLN A 58 17.43 13.60 29.24
N ARG A 59 16.81 12.53 28.73
CA ARG A 59 17.12 11.13 29.07
C ARG A 59 18.13 10.48 28.12
N GLY A 60 18.71 11.23 27.19
CA GLY A 60 19.63 10.69 26.17
C GLY A 60 18.99 9.62 25.28
N LYS A 61 17.69 9.72 25.00
CA LYS A 61 16.95 8.80 24.11
C LYS A 61 16.83 9.41 22.72
N PHE A 62 16.88 8.54 21.71
CA PHE A 62 16.79 8.95 20.31
C PHE A 62 15.39 9.46 19.95
N ILE A 63 15.31 10.35 18.95
CA ILE A 63 14.05 10.77 18.33
C ILE A 63 13.73 9.84 17.15
N THR A 64 14.73 9.57 16.33
CA THR A 64 14.67 8.58 15.26
C THR A 64 15.90 7.70 15.36
N ASP A 65 15.73 6.40 15.16
CA ASP A 65 16.84 5.46 15.10
C ASP A 65 16.59 4.38 14.05
N ILE A 66 17.67 3.91 13.42
CA ILE A 66 17.65 2.84 12.44
C ILE A 66 18.54 1.73 13.00
N HIS A 67 17.90 0.61 13.37
CA HIS A 67 18.61 -0.53 13.94
C HIS A 67 19.37 -1.31 12.87
N PRO A 68 20.35 -2.16 13.26
CA PRO A 68 21.10 -3.00 12.33
C PRO A 68 20.25 -3.95 11.49
N ASP A 69 19.06 -4.32 11.99
CA ASP A 69 18.07 -5.13 11.27
C ASP A 69 17.25 -4.33 10.22
N GLY A 70 17.55 -3.04 10.06
CA GLY A 70 16.86 -2.11 9.15
C GLY A 70 15.55 -1.57 9.70
N SER A 71 15.14 -1.95 10.92
CA SER A 71 13.92 -1.42 11.52
C SER A 71 14.11 0.03 11.95
N VAL A 72 13.09 0.83 11.70
CA VAL A 72 13.07 2.26 11.96
C VAL A 72 12.20 2.51 13.17
N PHE A 73 12.75 3.19 14.17
CA PHE A 73 12.02 3.64 15.34
C PHE A 73 11.84 5.16 15.27
N LEU A 74 10.61 5.63 15.46
CA LEU A 74 10.28 7.06 15.56
C LEU A 74 9.61 7.34 16.89
N LEU A 75 10.10 8.35 17.61
CA LEU A 75 9.41 8.87 18.78
C LEU A 75 8.04 9.38 18.34
N HIS A 76 7.00 8.94 19.03
CA HIS A 76 5.64 9.29 18.70
C HIS A 76 5.05 10.28 19.69
N ARG A 77 5.11 9.94 20.98
CA ARG A 77 4.46 10.70 22.04
C ARG A 77 5.03 10.35 23.41
N LEU A 78 4.71 11.17 24.39
CA LEU A 78 4.87 10.88 25.81
C LEU A 78 3.54 10.36 26.35
N THR A 79 3.56 9.23 27.05
CA THR A 79 2.37 8.71 27.73
C THR A 79 2.01 9.57 28.94
N GLU A 80 0.81 9.39 29.48
CA GLU A 80 0.36 10.06 30.71
C GLU A 80 1.24 9.70 31.91
N THR A 81 1.82 8.49 31.90
CA THR A 81 2.77 8.00 32.91
C THR A 81 4.21 8.55 32.72
N GLY A 82 4.46 9.35 31.69
CA GLY A 82 5.78 9.95 31.44
C GLY A 82 6.78 9.03 30.72
N GLU A 83 6.28 8.01 30.03
CA GLU A 83 7.07 7.07 29.22
C GLU A 83 7.11 7.52 27.76
N LEU A 84 8.24 7.30 27.09
CA LEU A 84 8.39 7.59 25.67
C LEU A 84 7.82 6.44 24.85
N LEU A 85 6.87 6.75 23.98
CA LEU A 85 6.26 5.78 23.07
C LEU A 85 6.85 5.94 21.68
N TYR A 86 7.28 4.84 21.08
CA TYR A 86 7.87 4.79 19.75
C TYR A 86 6.99 4.01 18.78
N LEU A 87 6.95 4.46 17.53
CA LEU A 87 6.52 3.67 16.38
C LEU A 87 7.73 2.89 15.86
N LYS A 88 7.50 1.64 15.42
CA LYS A 88 8.54 0.77 14.87
C LYS A 88 8.06 0.17 13.54
N THR A 89 8.93 0.11 12.53
CA THR A 89 8.68 -0.77 11.37
C THR A 89 8.88 -2.24 11.75
N TYR A 90 8.02 -3.11 11.22
CA TYR A 90 8.03 -4.54 11.53
C TYR A 90 8.41 -5.38 10.32
N SER A 91 8.85 -6.61 10.59
CA SER A 91 9.28 -7.55 9.56
C SER A 91 8.11 -8.34 8.98
N ASN A 92 8.32 -8.95 7.80
CA ASN A 92 7.30 -9.76 7.13
C ASN A 92 6.82 -10.93 7.99
N ALA A 93 7.69 -11.55 8.80
CA ALA A 93 7.29 -12.60 9.74
C ALA A 93 6.25 -12.12 10.77
N ARG A 94 6.38 -10.88 11.26
CA ARG A 94 5.40 -10.30 12.19
C ARG A 94 4.11 -9.95 11.45
N SER A 95 4.20 -9.39 10.24
CA SER A 95 3.03 -9.14 9.40
C SER A 95 2.24 -10.44 9.12
N ALA A 96 2.95 -11.53 8.79
CA ALA A 96 2.35 -12.85 8.56
C ALA A 96 1.65 -13.40 9.81
N THR A 97 2.17 -13.09 11.00
CA THR A 97 1.52 -13.47 12.27
C THR A 97 0.24 -12.68 12.48
N THR A 98 0.26 -11.36 12.23
CA THR A 98 -0.91 -10.49 12.37
C THR A 98 -2.05 -10.88 11.43
N THR A 99 -1.74 -11.26 10.19
CA THR A 99 -2.73 -11.71 9.19
C THR A 99 -3.04 -13.21 9.26
N ARG A 100 -2.39 -13.95 10.19
CA ARG A 100 -2.42 -15.42 10.30
C ARG A 100 -1.92 -16.19 9.08
N THR A 101 -1.26 -15.54 8.12
CA THR A 101 -0.61 -16.20 6.99
C THR A 101 0.43 -17.23 7.47
N ASN A 102 1.08 -16.99 8.61
CA ASN A 102 2.00 -17.95 9.22
C ASN A 102 1.36 -19.32 9.55
N SER A 103 0.05 -19.35 9.77
CA SER A 103 -0.69 -20.60 10.07
C SER A 103 -0.81 -21.50 8.84
N LEU A 104 -0.69 -20.92 7.64
CA LEU A 104 -0.78 -21.60 6.35
C LEU A 104 0.55 -22.22 5.91
N TYR A 105 1.68 -21.78 6.46
CA TYR A 105 3.00 -22.25 6.06
C TYR A 105 3.27 -23.69 6.47
N ALA A 106 4.35 -24.27 5.92
CA ALA A 106 4.88 -25.54 6.37
C ALA A 106 5.14 -25.54 7.89
N GLY A 107 4.55 -26.49 8.60
CA GLY A 107 4.60 -26.56 10.07
C GLY A 107 3.75 -25.51 10.80
N GLY A 108 2.89 -24.78 10.08
CA GLY A 108 1.88 -23.88 10.63
C GLY A 108 0.72 -24.65 11.26
N SER A 109 -0.09 -23.95 12.06
CA SER A 109 -1.17 -24.57 12.85
C SER A 109 -2.30 -25.19 12.01
N LEU A 110 -2.41 -24.84 10.72
CA LEU A 110 -3.42 -25.42 9.82
C LEU A 110 -2.91 -26.64 9.05
N GLY A 111 -1.59 -26.91 9.05
CA GLY A 111 -1.02 -28.10 8.41
C GLY A 111 -1.25 -28.21 6.89
N VAL A 112 -1.44 -27.07 6.21
CA VAL A 112 -1.74 -27.00 4.76
C VAL A 112 -0.53 -26.70 3.88
N ASP A 113 0.61 -26.36 4.50
CA ASP A 113 1.93 -26.22 3.86
C ASP A 113 1.96 -25.32 2.60
N LEU A 114 1.21 -24.22 2.61
CA LEU A 114 1.14 -23.27 1.49
C LEU A 114 2.40 -22.42 1.41
N SER A 115 2.97 -22.35 0.19
CA SER A 115 4.17 -21.54 -0.10
C SER A 115 4.12 -20.84 -1.46
N GLY A 116 3.07 -21.08 -2.26
CA GLY A 116 2.92 -20.56 -3.62
C GLY A 116 3.58 -21.40 -4.71
N THR A 117 3.98 -22.64 -4.43
CA THR A 117 4.62 -23.57 -5.39
C THR A 117 3.70 -24.19 -6.43
N THR A 118 2.40 -24.15 -6.23
CA THR A 118 1.43 -24.81 -7.12
C THR A 118 1.50 -24.19 -8.51
N ALA A 119 1.36 -25.02 -9.56
CA ALA A 119 1.36 -24.56 -10.95
C ALA A 119 0.31 -23.47 -11.22
N GLN A 120 -0.79 -23.48 -10.46
CA GLN A 120 -1.85 -22.48 -10.52
C GLN A 120 -1.42 -21.10 -10.02
N VAL A 121 -0.40 -20.99 -9.15
CA VAL A 121 0.04 -19.72 -8.54
C VAL A 121 1.35 -19.24 -9.13
N GLN A 122 2.21 -20.15 -9.61
CA GLN A 122 3.47 -19.80 -10.26
C GLN A 122 3.25 -18.84 -11.43
N ASP A 123 4.03 -17.76 -11.44
CA ASP A 123 3.98 -16.69 -12.45
C ASP A 123 2.64 -15.93 -12.57
N ARG A 124 1.70 -16.14 -11.62
CA ARG A 124 0.38 -15.49 -11.58
C ARG A 124 0.30 -14.32 -10.59
N LEU A 125 1.39 -13.98 -9.92
CA LEU A 125 1.47 -12.79 -9.07
C LEU A 125 2.02 -11.63 -9.89
N GLY A 126 1.34 -10.48 -9.85
CA GLY A 126 1.76 -9.23 -10.47
C GLY A 126 1.93 -8.11 -9.44
N ILE A 127 2.75 -7.10 -9.75
CA ILE A 127 2.73 -5.79 -9.10
C ILE A 127 2.98 -4.68 -10.12
N TRP A 128 2.29 -3.56 -9.94
CA TRP A 128 2.60 -2.26 -10.52
C TRP A 128 3.00 -1.32 -9.40
N ASP A 129 4.21 -0.79 -9.43
CA ASP A 129 4.77 0.02 -8.34
C ASP A 129 5.65 1.17 -8.88
N GLY A 130 6.34 1.93 -8.03
CA GLY A 130 7.04 3.16 -8.40
C GLY A 130 8.28 2.99 -9.29
N GLY A 131 8.70 1.77 -9.61
CA GLY A 131 9.86 1.53 -10.48
C GLY A 131 10.36 0.09 -10.47
N ARG A 132 11.61 -0.12 -10.90
CA ARG A 132 12.17 -1.48 -11.03
C ARG A 132 12.37 -2.14 -9.66
N VAL A 133 11.93 -3.38 -9.52
CA VAL A 133 12.31 -4.21 -8.38
C VAL A 133 13.80 -4.55 -8.47
N ARG A 134 14.55 -4.43 -7.36
CA ARG A 134 15.93 -4.91 -7.28
C ARG A 134 15.95 -6.45 -7.20
N GLY A 135 15.70 -7.12 -8.33
CA GLY A 135 15.68 -8.58 -8.43
C GLY A 135 17.01 -9.27 -8.07
N THR A 136 18.12 -8.53 -8.05
CA THR A 136 19.44 -9.01 -7.57
C THR A 136 19.54 -9.05 -6.04
N HIS A 137 18.55 -8.55 -5.30
CA HIS A 137 18.50 -8.65 -3.85
C HIS A 137 18.50 -10.13 -3.43
N LEU A 138 19.31 -10.51 -2.43
CA LEU A 138 19.50 -11.90 -1.98
C LEU A 138 18.17 -12.66 -1.75
N GLU A 139 17.20 -11.99 -1.13
CA GLU A 139 15.84 -12.53 -0.88
C GLU A 139 14.93 -12.61 -2.12
N LEU A 140 15.24 -11.90 -3.20
CA LEU A 140 14.43 -11.82 -4.42
C LEU A 140 15.11 -12.44 -5.65
N ALA A 141 16.36 -12.88 -5.52
CA ALA A 141 17.13 -13.47 -6.60
C ALA A 141 16.39 -14.67 -7.21
N GLY A 142 16.10 -14.57 -8.50
CA GLY A 142 15.34 -15.56 -9.25
C GLY A 142 13.86 -15.62 -8.91
N ARG A 143 13.31 -14.70 -8.12
CA ARG A 143 11.88 -14.63 -7.75
C ARG A 143 11.09 -13.64 -8.58
N VAL A 144 11.73 -12.58 -9.05
CA VAL A 144 11.07 -11.45 -9.71
C VAL A 144 11.51 -11.35 -11.16
N THR A 145 10.54 -11.20 -12.05
CA THR A 145 10.72 -10.87 -13.47
C THR A 145 10.16 -9.47 -13.69
N GLN A 146 11.03 -8.49 -13.94
CA GLN A 146 10.58 -7.18 -14.42
C GLN A 146 10.13 -7.34 -15.88
N VAL A 147 8.88 -7.00 -16.17
CA VAL A 147 8.27 -7.19 -17.50
C VAL A 147 8.48 -5.95 -18.38
N ASP A 148 8.44 -4.76 -17.80
CA ASP A 148 8.70 -3.48 -18.44
C ASP A 148 10.15 -2.97 -18.18
N ASN A 149 10.42 -1.71 -18.53
CA ASN A 149 11.78 -1.17 -18.53
C ASN A 149 11.98 0.19 -17.82
N PRO A 150 11.64 0.34 -16.53
CA PRO A 150 11.93 1.53 -15.74
C PRO A 150 13.43 1.84 -15.62
N THR A 151 13.76 3.12 -15.51
CA THR A 151 15.13 3.68 -15.43
C THR A 151 15.70 3.61 -14.01
N GLY A 152 15.82 2.41 -13.46
CA GLY A 152 16.53 2.16 -12.21
C GLY A 152 15.70 1.45 -11.14
N THR A 153 16.40 0.98 -10.10
CA THR A 153 15.77 0.24 -9.01
C THR A 153 15.09 1.17 -8.02
N ASP A 154 13.87 0.82 -7.63
CA ASP A 154 13.10 1.53 -6.63
C ASP A 154 13.04 0.76 -5.29
N ARG A 155 13.16 1.50 -4.18
CA ARG A 155 13.18 0.91 -2.83
C ARG A 155 11.78 0.47 -2.38
N HIS A 156 10.75 1.22 -2.75
CA HIS A 156 9.37 0.91 -2.40
C HIS A 156 8.93 -0.37 -3.13
N ALA A 157 9.10 -0.43 -4.45
CA ALA A 157 8.83 -1.61 -5.28
C ALA A 157 9.59 -2.85 -4.78
N THR A 158 10.86 -2.69 -4.42
CA THR A 158 11.67 -3.79 -3.84
C THR A 158 11.11 -4.27 -2.49
N HIS A 159 10.64 -3.36 -1.64
CA HIS A 159 10.06 -3.70 -0.34
C HIS A 159 8.70 -4.40 -0.49
N VAL A 160 7.85 -3.94 -1.40
CA VAL A 160 6.56 -4.55 -1.73
C VAL A 160 6.77 -5.97 -2.28
N ALA A 161 7.66 -6.12 -3.27
CA ALA A 161 8.05 -7.44 -3.79
C ALA A 161 8.59 -8.36 -2.69
N GLY A 162 9.39 -7.82 -1.76
CA GLY A 162 9.88 -8.56 -0.58
C GLY A 162 8.75 -9.07 0.31
N THR A 163 7.73 -8.25 0.55
CA THR A 163 6.55 -8.64 1.33
C THR A 163 5.81 -9.81 0.68
N MET A 164 5.74 -9.83 -0.65
CA MET A 164 5.04 -10.87 -1.40
C MET A 164 5.84 -12.16 -1.53
N VAL A 165 7.07 -12.10 -2.04
CA VAL A 165 7.80 -13.29 -2.54
C VAL A 165 9.25 -13.42 -2.05
N ALA A 166 9.65 -12.68 -0.99
CA ALA A 166 10.98 -12.91 -0.40
C ALA A 166 11.16 -14.38 0.00
N ASN A 167 12.28 -14.97 -0.41
CA ASN A 167 12.62 -16.37 -0.18
C ASN A 167 12.57 -16.75 1.31
N GLY A 168 12.96 -15.82 2.18
CA GLY A 168 13.06 -16.05 3.61
C GLY A 168 14.35 -16.76 4.00
N ARG A 169 15.46 -16.46 3.31
CA ARG A 169 16.80 -16.91 3.74
C ARG A 169 17.10 -16.35 5.13
N ASN A 170 16.75 -15.08 5.34
CA ASN A 170 16.47 -14.56 6.66
C ASN A 170 15.00 -14.81 7.01
N ALA A 171 14.77 -15.62 8.04
CA ALA A 171 13.44 -16.03 8.47
C ALA A 171 12.54 -14.84 8.86
N THR A 172 13.10 -13.71 9.30
CA THR A 172 12.29 -12.55 9.74
C THR A 172 11.66 -11.80 8.57
N VAL A 173 12.20 -11.93 7.35
CA VAL A 173 11.75 -11.21 6.14
C VAL A 173 11.09 -12.10 5.09
N ARG A 174 10.80 -13.36 5.42
CA ARG A 174 10.08 -14.29 4.52
C ARG A 174 8.80 -13.66 3.99
N GLY A 175 8.62 -13.67 2.66
CA GLY A 175 7.41 -13.17 2.01
C GLY A 175 6.21 -14.11 2.21
N MET A 176 5.01 -13.59 1.99
CA MET A 176 3.76 -14.34 2.19
C MET A 176 3.65 -15.57 1.28
N SER A 177 4.15 -15.45 0.06
CA SER A 177 4.26 -16.53 -0.94
C SER A 177 5.73 -16.77 -1.28
N SER A 178 6.52 -17.13 -0.27
CA SER A 178 7.99 -17.23 -0.34
C SER A 178 8.55 -18.15 -1.44
N GLN A 179 7.72 -19.04 -2.01
CA GLN A 179 8.10 -19.91 -3.11
C GLN A 179 7.43 -19.59 -4.45
N ALA A 180 6.61 -18.56 -4.54
CA ALA A 180 6.06 -18.06 -5.80
C ALA A 180 7.11 -17.29 -6.64
N LYS A 181 6.69 -16.92 -7.85
CA LYS A 181 7.37 -15.93 -8.71
C LYS A 181 6.49 -14.69 -8.82
N LEU A 182 7.10 -13.56 -9.13
CA LEU A 182 6.45 -12.27 -9.25
C LEU A 182 6.79 -11.62 -10.58
N ARG A 183 5.76 -11.19 -11.30
CA ARG A 183 5.89 -10.28 -12.45
C ARG A 183 5.77 -8.85 -11.93
N ALA A 184 6.69 -7.98 -12.34
CA ALA A 184 6.73 -6.60 -11.87
C ALA A 184 6.73 -5.61 -13.03
N TRP A 185 6.01 -4.52 -12.82
CA TRP A 185 5.91 -3.36 -13.70
C TRP A 185 6.09 -2.08 -12.87
N ASP A 186 6.47 -0.99 -13.53
CA ASP A 186 6.25 0.35 -12.98
C ASP A 186 4.80 0.81 -13.25
N PHE A 187 4.34 1.81 -12.51
CA PHE A 187 2.97 2.31 -12.63
C PHE A 187 2.75 3.34 -13.75
N SER A 188 3.72 3.58 -14.64
CA SER A 188 3.65 4.70 -15.61
C SER A 188 2.65 4.44 -16.75
N ASN A 189 2.40 3.17 -17.07
CA ASN A 189 1.48 2.73 -18.12
C ASN A 189 0.56 1.59 -17.61
N ASP A 190 0.21 1.66 -16.33
CA ASP A 190 -0.46 0.60 -15.59
C ASP A 190 -1.82 0.19 -16.19
N GLU A 191 -2.66 1.14 -16.64
CA GLU A 191 -3.98 0.84 -17.21
C GLU A 191 -3.89 -0.14 -18.40
N ALA A 192 -2.98 0.13 -19.35
CA ALA A 192 -2.80 -0.69 -20.54
C ALA A 192 -2.13 -2.03 -20.21
N GLU A 193 -1.15 -2.03 -19.31
CA GLU A 193 -0.40 -3.21 -18.91
C GLU A 193 -1.24 -4.18 -18.08
N MET A 194 -2.01 -3.67 -17.11
CA MET A 194 -2.94 -4.46 -16.32
C MET A 194 -4.02 -5.09 -17.22
N SER A 195 -4.59 -4.33 -18.15
CA SER A 195 -5.55 -4.86 -19.12
C SER A 195 -4.97 -6.04 -19.91
N THR A 196 -3.72 -5.87 -20.38
CA THR A 196 -2.99 -6.91 -21.12
C THR A 196 -2.64 -8.12 -20.25
N ALA A 197 -2.24 -7.91 -19.00
CA ALA A 197 -1.81 -8.96 -18.09
C ALA A 197 -2.97 -9.69 -17.38
N SER A 198 -4.17 -9.09 -17.34
CA SER A 198 -5.32 -9.57 -16.57
C SER A 198 -5.73 -11.03 -16.82
N PRO A 199 -5.67 -11.59 -18.06
CA PRO A 199 -6.01 -13.00 -18.27
C PRO A 199 -5.01 -13.96 -17.59
N ASP A 200 -3.82 -13.45 -17.26
CA ASP A 200 -2.70 -14.22 -16.78
C ASP A 200 -2.36 -14.03 -15.30
N LEU A 201 -3.08 -13.19 -14.56
CA LEU A 201 -2.80 -12.93 -13.14
C LEU A 201 -3.94 -13.41 -12.22
N LEU A 202 -3.57 -13.93 -11.04
CA LEU A 202 -4.50 -14.30 -9.97
C LEU A 202 -4.62 -13.20 -8.91
N VAL A 203 -3.50 -12.53 -8.64
CA VAL A 203 -3.41 -11.42 -7.69
C VAL A 203 -2.42 -10.42 -8.28
N SER A 204 -2.86 -9.16 -8.35
CA SER A 204 -2.16 -8.02 -8.94
C SER A 204 -2.32 -6.80 -8.05
#